data_AF-A0A7C9HWT2-F1
#
_entry.id   AF-A0A7C9HWT2-F1
#
_cell.length_a   1.000
_cell.length_b   1.000
_cell.length_c   1.000
_cell.angle_alpha   90.00
_cell.angle_beta   90.00
_cell.angle_gamma   90.00
#
_symmetry.space_group_name_H-M   'P 1'
#
loop_
_entity.id
_entity.type
_entity.pdbx_description
1 polymer ?
#
loop_
_entity_poly.entity_id
_entity_poly.type
_entity_poly.pdbx_seq_one_letter_code
_entity_poly.pdbx_strand_id
1 'polypeptide(L)'
;MGTPVDGLIGTRLVIQLDGYGPHSSRAQRNRDLEQDERLRRSGYIVLRFSGDQVRWKWPMIEAAVLEIVAAGRHLAAVPRRRSARPTEASRAAG
;
A
#
# COMPACT_ATOMS: atom_id res chain seq x y z
N MET A 1 10.33 -6.74 -15.60
CA MET A 1 10.45 -5.31 -15.21
C MET A 1 9.11 -4.85 -14.64
N GLY A 2 9.10 -4.07 -13.56
CA GLY A 2 7.86 -3.59 -12.96
C GLY A 2 7.34 -2.33 -13.68
N THR A 3 6.03 -2.27 -13.93
CA THR A 3 5.36 -1.04 -14.36
C THR A 3 5.34 -0.03 -13.21
N PRO A 4 5.53 1.28 -13.48
CA PRO A 4 5.27 2.33 -12.51
C PRO A 4 3.84 2.26 -11.94
N VAL A 5 3.66 2.80 -10.74
CA VAL A 5 2.35 2.98 -10.09
C VAL A 5 1.95 4.45 -10.17
N ASP A 6 0.65 4.75 -10.15
CA ASP A 6 0.16 6.13 -10.25
C ASP A 6 0.32 6.91 -8.94
N GLY A 7 0.24 6.24 -7.79
CA GLY A 7 0.44 6.86 -6.49
C GLY A 7 0.86 5.89 -5.40
N LEU A 8 1.63 6.41 -4.44
CA LEU A 8 2.03 5.72 -3.21
C LEU A 8 1.76 6.63 -2.01
N ILE A 9 0.99 6.14 -1.05
CA ILE A 9 0.70 6.81 0.22
C ILE A 9 1.41 6.05 1.34
N GLY A 10 2.19 6.78 2.14
CA GLY A 10 3.05 6.18 3.16
C GLY A 10 4.14 5.32 2.52
N THR A 11 4.23 4.05 2.94
CA THR A 11 5.23 3.11 2.41
C THR A 11 4.63 1.86 1.77
N ARG A 12 3.30 1.67 1.85
CA ARG A 12 2.63 0.43 1.42
C ARG A 12 1.31 0.60 0.68
N LEU A 13 0.65 1.75 0.71
CA LEU A 13 -0.63 1.93 0.04
C LEU A 13 -0.43 2.45 -1.39
N VAL A 14 -0.60 1.58 -2.37
CA VAL A 14 -0.53 1.91 -3.80
C VAL A 14 -1.92 2.25 -4.32
N ILE A 15 -2.01 3.35 -5.07
CA ILE A 15 -3.19 3.74 -5.85
C ILE A 15 -2.88 3.52 -7.33
N GLN A 16 -3.78 2.84 -8.03
CA GLN A 16 -3.76 2.74 -9.48
C GLN A 16 -5.05 3.28 -10.08
N LEU A 17 -4.91 4.08 -11.12
CA LEU A 17 -6.01 4.65 -11.88
C LEU A 17 -6.11 3.91 -13.19
N ASP A 18 -7.17 3.13 -13.34
CA ASP A 18 -7.43 2.42 -14.57
C ASP A 18 -8.00 3.41 -15.60
N GLY A 19 -7.14 3.84 -16.52
CA GLY A 19 -7.49 4.76 -17.60
C GLY A 19 -8.45 4.14 -18.64
N TYR A 20 -8.70 2.83 -18.58
CA TYR A 20 -9.53 2.13 -19.54
C TYR A 20 -10.87 1.75 -18.91
N GLY A 21 -11.96 2.30 -19.47
CA GLY A 21 -13.31 1.80 -19.24
C GLY A 21 -13.47 0.33 -19.70
N PRO A 22 -14.69 -0.22 -19.72
CA PRO A 22 -14.97 -1.67 -19.87
C PRO A 22 -14.45 -2.38 -21.13
N HIS A 23 -13.72 -1.70 -22.02
CA HIS A 23 -13.14 -2.23 -23.26
C HIS A 23 -11.63 -2.56 -23.14
N SER A 24 -11.17 -3.07 -22.00
CA SER A 24 -9.78 -3.55 -21.87
C SER A 24 -9.58 -4.91 -22.54
N SER A 25 -8.51 -5.04 -23.33
CA SER A 25 -8.15 -6.32 -23.95
C SER A 25 -7.83 -7.38 -22.89
N ARG A 26 -8.03 -8.67 -23.20
CA ARG A 26 -7.69 -9.77 -22.29
C ARG A 26 -6.21 -9.75 -21.88
N ALA A 27 -5.32 -9.42 -22.81
CA ALA A 27 -3.89 -9.32 -22.55
C ALA A 27 -3.55 -8.21 -21.55
N GLN A 28 -4.25 -7.07 -21.62
CA GLN A 28 -4.06 -5.98 -20.67
C GLN A 28 -4.56 -6.35 -19.27
N ARG A 29 -5.75 -6.95 -19.17
CA ARG A 29 -6.28 -7.45 -17.90
C ARG A 29 -5.34 -8.45 -17.22
N ASN A 30 -4.75 -9.37 -17.98
CA ASN A 30 -3.79 -10.33 -17.43
C ASN A 30 -2.55 -9.62 -16.86
N ARG A 31 -2.02 -8.61 -17.56
CA ARG A 31 -0.87 -7.82 -17.06
C ARG A 31 -1.20 -7.05 -15.80
N ASP A 32 -2.39 -6.44 -15.72
CA ASP A 32 -2.83 -5.73 -14.52
C ASP A 32 -2.96 -6.66 -13.32
N LEU A 33 -3.51 -7.87 -13.53
CA LEU A 33 -3.60 -8.92 -12.51
C LEU A 33 -2.21 -9.38 -12.05
N GLU A 34 -1.29 -9.65 -12.98
CA GLU A 34 0.09 -10.05 -12.65
C GLU A 34 0.84 -8.96 -11.88
N GLN A 35 0.62 -7.70 -12.23
CA GLN A 35 1.21 -6.56 -11.53
C GLN A 35 0.64 -6.41 -10.13
N ASP A 36 -0.68 -6.46 -9.99
CA ASP A 36 -1.34 -6.35 -8.70
C ASP A 36 -0.92 -7.52 -7.78
N GLU A 37 -0.83 -8.74 -8.32
CA GLU A 37 -0.36 -9.89 -7.58
C GLU A 37 1.08 -9.71 -7.11
N ARG A 38 1.98 -9.23 -7.99
CA ARG A 38 3.36 -8.91 -7.63
C ARG A 38 3.41 -7.91 -6.47
N LEU A 39 2.65 -6.82 -6.54
CA LEU A 39 2.61 -5.80 -5.49
C LEU A 39 2.10 -6.36 -4.16
N ARG A 40 1.00 -7.14 -4.20
CA ARG A 40 0.44 -7.77 -3.00
C ARG A 40 1.42 -8.76 -2.37
N ARG A 41 2.10 -9.60 -3.16
CA ARG A 41 3.15 -10.51 -2.66
C ARG A 41 4.34 -9.75 -2.05
N SER A 42 4.61 -8.54 -2.51
CA SER A 42 5.62 -7.65 -1.92
C SER A 42 5.13 -6.88 -0.67
N GLY A 43 3.90 -7.12 -0.21
CA GLY A 43 3.34 -6.51 1.00
C GLY A 43 2.68 -5.15 0.81
N TYR A 44 2.42 -4.74 -0.45
CA TYR A 44 1.65 -3.54 -0.74
C TYR A 44 0.14 -3.80 -0.67
N ILE A 45 -0.60 -2.78 -0.24
CA ILE A 45 -2.06 -2.71 -0.36
C ILE A 45 -2.34 -1.94 -1.64
N VAL A 46 -3.05 -2.57 -2.59
CA VAL A 46 -3.34 -1.96 -3.89
C VAL A 46 -4.82 -1.64 -3.97
N LEU A 47 -5.15 -0.35 -4.10
CA LEU A 47 -6.48 0.12 -4.49
C LEU A 47 -6.45 0.55 -5.95
N ARG A 48 -7.35 -0.03 -6.76
CA ARG A 48 -7.51 0.31 -8.17
C ARG A 48 -8.88 0.95 -8.38
N PHE A 49 -8.90 2.09 -9.07
CA PHE A 49 -10.13 2.80 -9.40
C PHE A 49 -10.24 3.03 -10.90
N SER A 50 -11.41 2.78 -11.47
CA SER A 50 -11.68 3.10 -12.87
C SER A 50 -11.90 4.60 -13.05
N GLY A 51 -11.71 5.09 -14.28
CA GLY A 51 -12.04 6.47 -14.63
C GLY A 51 -13.48 6.88 -14.27
N ASP A 52 -14.45 5.96 -14.35
CA ASP A 52 -15.84 6.24 -13.95
C ASP A 52 -16.00 6.37 -12.43
N GLN A 53 -15.25 5.58 -11.65
CA GLN A 53 -15.24 5.74 -10.20
C GLN A 53 -14.62 7.07 -9.80
N VAL A 54 -13.52 7.47 -10.44
CA VAL A 54 -12.87 8.76 -10.18
C VAL A 54 -13.80 9.92 -10.52
N ARG A 55 -14.51 9.85 -11.66
CA ARG A 55 -15.44 10.89 -12.08
C ARG A 55 -16.69 11.00 -11.21
N TRP A 56 -17.27 9.86 -10.82
CA TRP A 56 -18.64 9.84 -10.30
C TRP A 56 -18.78 9.28 -8.89
N LYS A 57 -17.75 8.62 -8.34
CA LYS A 57 -17.81 7.91 -7.07
C LYS A 57 -16.71 8.36 -6.11
N TRP A 58 -16.38 9.65 -6.14
CA TRP A 58 -15.33 10.23 -5.30
C TRP A 58 -15.47 9.92 -3.80
N PRO A 59 -16.65 10.04 -3.16
CA PRO A 59 -16.77 9.73 -1.73
C PRO A 59 -16.40 8.30 -1.37
N MET A 60 -16.61 7.34 -2.28
CA MET A 60 -16.22 5.94 -2.08
C MET A 60 -14.70 5.76 -2.15
N ILE A 61 -14.04 6.45 -3.07
CA ILE A 61 -12.57 6.46 -3.18
C ILE A 61 -11.95 7.03 -1.90
N GLU A 62 -12.45 8.18 -1.47
CA GLU A 62 -11.99 8.85 -0.26
C GLU A 62 -12.16 7.97 0.97
N ALA A 63 -13.35 7.37 1.17
CA ALA A 63 -13.61 6.48 2.29
C ALA A 63 -12.65 5.28 2.31
N ALA A 64 -12.42 4.62 1.17
CA ALA A 64 -11.53 3.47 1.08
C ALA A 64 -10.07 3.83 1.41
N VAL A 65 -9.59 4.99 0.95
CA VAL A 65 -8.24 5.48 1.26
C VAL A 65 -8.15 5.84 2.74
N LEU A 66 -9.11 6.61 3.27
CA LEU A 66 -9.11 7.04 4.66
C LEU A 66 -9.19 5.86 5.63
N GLU A 67 -9.93 4.81 5.33
CA GLU A 67 -10.01 3.60 6.16
C GLU A 67 -8.61 2.98 6.38
N ILE A 68 -7.83 2.83 5.31
CA ILE A 68 -6.47 2.26 5.38
C ILE A 68 -5.50 3.23 6.04
N VAL A 69 -5.67 4.53 5.80
CA VAL A 69 -4.83 5.57 6.40
C VAL A 69 -5.06 5.66 7.91
N ALA A 70 -6.32 5.77 8.34
CA ALA A 70 -6.72 5.84 9.74
C ALA A 70 -6.28 4.58 10.53
N ALA A 71 -6.30 3.41 9.89
CA ALA A 71 -5.81 2.17 10.47
C ALA A 71 -4.26 2.06 10.51
N GLY A 72 -3.52 3.04 9.96
CA GLY A 72 -2.05 3.01 9.90
C GLY A 72 -1.47 1.94 8.98
N ARG A 73 -2.30 1.19 8.24
CA ARG A 73 -1.89 0.04 7.42
C ARG A 73 -1.08 0.42 6.18
N HIS A 74 -1.16 1.68 5.78
CA HIS A 74 -0.32 2.28 4.73
C HIS A 74 1.15 2.45 5.14
N LEU A 75 1.47 2.30 6.43
CA LEU A 75 2.83 2.36 6.97
C LEU A 75 3.35 0.94 7.22
N ALA A 76 4.63 0.72 6.93
CA ALA A 76 5.35 -0.43 7.44
C ALA A 76 5.45 -0.32 8.97
N ALA A 77 5.24 -1.43 9.68
CA ALA A 77 5.53 -1.47 11.11
C ALA A 77 6.99 -1.03 11.31
N VAL A 78 7.19 0.11 11.97
CA VAL A 78 8.53 0.54 12.36
C VAL A 78 9.10 -0.59 13.22
N PRO A 79 10.27 -1.17 12.88
CA PRO A 79 10.89 -2.15 13.74
C PRO A 79 11.07 -1.49 15.11
N ARG A 80 10.36 -1.97 16.13
CA ARG A 80 10.59 -1.49 17.49
C ARG A 80 12.06 -1.76 17.77
N ARG A 81 12.89 -0.71 17.84
CA ARG A 81 14.26 -0.85 18.38
C ARG A 81 14.08 -1.58 19.70
N ARG A 82 14.61 -2.80 19.82
CA ARG A 82 14.70 -3.48 21.12
C ARG A 82 15.44 -2.50 22.01
N SER A 83 14.75 -1.89 22.95
CA SER A 83 15.39 -1.16 24.03
C SER A 83 16.33 -2.16 24.69
N ALA A 84 17.64 -1.96 24.54
CA ALA A 84 18.61 -2.73 25.29
C ALA A 84 18.23 -2.57 26.76
N ARG A 85 17.96 -3.70 27.44
CA ARG A 85 17.83 -3.69 28.89
C ARG A 85 19.11 -3.05 29.45
N PRO A 86 19.04 -2.08 30.37
CA PRO A 86 20.23 -1.67 31.11
C PRO A 86 20.72 -2.91 31.85
N THR A 87 21.88 -3.43 31.46
CA THR A 87 22.58 -4.47 32.23
C THR A 87 22.99 -3.86 33.57
N GLU A 88 22.51 -4.44 34.67
CA GLU A 88 22.93 -4.20 36.05
C GLU A 88 24.42 -4.55 36.25
N ALA A 89 25.32 -3.72 35.72
CA ALA A 89 26.76 -3.84 35.94
C ALA A 89 27.28 -2.63 36.73
N SER A 90 26.62 -2.28 37.83
CA SER A 90 27.09 -1.24 38.77
C SER A 90 26.93 -1.67 40.24
N ARG A 91 27.36 -2.89 40.57
CA ARG A 91 27.41 -3.34 41.97
C ARG A 91 28.63 -4.17 42.38
N ALA A 92 29.77 -3.95 41.71
CA ALA A 92 31.06 -4.50 42.13
C ALA A 92 32.15 -3.42 42.06
N ALA A 93 31.96 -2.34 42.82
CA ALA A 93 33.02 -1.42 43.21
C ALA A 93 32.54 -0.73 44.49
N GLY A 94 32.98 -1.24 45.63
CA GLY A 94 32.62 -0.80 46.97
C GLY A 94 33.03 -1.83 47.98
#